data_AF-A0A2N6LNV7-F1
#
_entry.id   AF-A0A2N6LNV7-F1
#
_cell.length_a   1.000
_cell.length_b   1.000
_cell.length_c   1.000
_cell.angle_alpha   90.00
_cell.angle_beta   90.00
_cell.angle_gamma   90.00
#
_symmetry.space_group_name_H-M   'P 1'
#
loop_
_entity.id
_entity.type
_entity.pdbx_description
1 polymer ?
#
loop_
_entity_poly.entity_id
_entity_poly.type
_entity_poly.pdbx_seq_one_letter_code
_entity_poly.pdbx_strand_id
1 'polypeptide(L)'
;MTPKKQTLRSQTDSLEKAVMLRSLGDVLQLVGELQESHIVLEESLAVAKRLKSPNYIAASLFSLGNNARDRQQKYKGIFQERSQPMI
;
A
#
# COMPACT_ATOMS: atom_id res chain seq x y z
N MET A 1 -11.21 6.12 8.35
CA MET A 1 -11.00 6.70 7.01
C MET A 1 -10.66 8.17 7.15
N THR A 2 -9.50 8.63 6.67
CA THR A 2 -9.07 10.03 6.80
C THR A 2 -9.54 10.87 5.60
N PRO A 3 -9.90 12.17 5.80
CA PRO A 3 -10.47 13.02 4.74
C PRO A 3 -9.64 13.10 3.46
N LYS A 4 -8.31 13.02 3.60
CA LYS A 4 -7.34 13.11 2.51
C LYS A 4 -7.47 11.98 1.48
N LYS A 5 -7.93 10.80 1.91
CA LYS A 5 -8.14 9.64 1.04
C LYS A 5 -9.33 9.83 0.09
N GLN A 6 -10.42 10.43 0.58
CA GLN A 6 -11.60 10.73 -0.23
C GLN A 6 -11.29 11.76 -1.31
N THR A 7 -10.54 12.80 -0.98
CA THR A 7 -10.14 13.86 -1.93
C THR A 7 -9.31 13.31 -3.09
N LEU A 8 -8.41 12.36 -2.83
CA LEU A 8 -7.62 11.74 -3.91
C LEU A 8 -8.50 10.93 -4.86
N ARG A 9 -9.49 10.19 -4.33
CA ARG A 9 -10.36 9.34 -5.16
C ARG A 9 -11.26 10.14 -6.10
N SER A 10 -11.69 11.34 -5.71
CA SER A 10 -12.58 12.20 -6.52
C SER A 10 -11.87 13.03 -7.59
N GLN A 11 -10.54 13.12 -7.56
CA GLN A 11 -9.77 13.82 -8.59
C GLN A 11 -9.69 13.02 -9.89
N THR A 12 -9.64 13.71 -11.03
CA THR A 12 -9.28 13.11 -12.32
C THR A 12 -7.92 12.42 -12.22
N ASP A 13 -7.73 11.37 -13.00
CA ASP A 13 -6.46 10.65 -13.01
C ASP A 13 -5.32 11.52 -13.52
N SER A 14 -4.25 11.58 -12.74
CA SER A 14 -3.01 12.27 -13.07
C SER A 14 -1.82 11.52 -12.49
N LEU A 15 -0.61 11.83 -12.97
CA LEU A 15 0.62 11.23 -12.42
C LEU A 15 0.80 11.61 -10.95
N GLU A 16 0.46 12.84 -10.58
CA GLU A 16 0.51 13.35 -9.21
C GLU A 16 -0.43 12.55 -8.30
N LYS A 17 -1.65 12.24 -8.76
CA LYS A 17 -2.57 11.37 -8.01
C LYS A 17 -1.97 9.97 -7.80
N ALA A 18 -1.35 9.38 -8.82
CA ALA A 18 -0.69 8.08 -8.69
C ALA A 18 0.45 8.12 -7.66
N VAL A 19 1.27 9.18 -7.66
CA VAL A 19 2.36 9.39 -6.70
C VAL A 19 1.82 9.58 -5.29
N MET A 20 0.85 10.47 -5.10
CA MET A 20 0.28 10.77 -3.78
C MET A 20 -0.37 9.52 -3.16
N LEU A 21 -1.08 8.73 -3.97
CA LEU A 21 -1.62 7.44 -3.52
C LEU A 21 -0.49 6.50 -3.12
N ARG A 22 0.55 6.33 -3.95
CA ARG A 22 1.68 5.45 -3.61
C ARG A 22 2.32 5.86 -2.27
N SER A 23 2.68 7.14 -2.13
CA SER A 23 3.29 7.66 -0.92
C SER A 23 2.40 7.51 0.32
N LEU A 24 1.09 7.67 0.18
CA LEU A 24 0.16 7.38 1.28
C LEU A 24 0.18 5.88 1.64
N GLY A 25 0.20 5.00 0.64
CA GLY A 25 0.33 3.56 0.83
C GLY A 25 1.63 3.18 1.55
N ASP A 26 2.75 3.81 1.19
CA ASP A 26 4.06 3.60 1.83
C ASP A 26 4.06 4.07 3.29
N VAL A 27 3.44 5.21 3.59
CA VAL A 27 3.29 5.70 4.97
C VAL A 27 2.41 4.75 5.80
N LEU A 28 1.29 4.28 5.24
CA LEU A 28 0.42 3.29 5.89
C LEU A 28 1.17 1.98 6.16
N GLN A 29 2.04 1.57 5.24
CA GLN A 29 2.90 0.42 5.45
C GLN A 29 3.86 0.64 6.63
N LEU A 30 4.52 1.79 6.68
CA LEU A 30 5.47 2.14 7.74
C LEU A 30 4.83 2.15 9.13
N VAL A 31 3.57 2.61 9.25
CA VAL A 31 2.84 2.63 10.52
C VAL A 31 2.13 1.31 10.85
N GLY A 32 2.33 0.26 10.04
CA GLY A 32 1.80 -1.08 10.30
C GLY A 32 0.36 -1.34 9.84
N GLU A 33 -0.26 -0.37 9.17
CA GLU A 33 -1.60 -0.45 8.58
C GLU A 33 -1.57 -1.17 7.23
N LEU A 34 -1.05 -2.40 7.23
CA LEU A 34 -0.66 -3.13 6.02
C LEU A 34 -1.82 -3.40 5.07
N GLN A 35 -3.03 -3.65 5.59
CA GLN A 35 -4.21 -3.88 4.76
C GLN A 35 -4.68 -2.59 4.07
N GLU A 36 -4.67 -1.46 4.79
CA GLU A 36 -5.05 -0.18 4.22
C GLU A 36 -4.02 0.30 3.20
N SER A 37 -2.74 0.09 3.49
CA SER A 37 -1.63 0.30 2.56
C SER A 37 -1.85 -0.45 1.25
N HIS A 38 -2.16 -1.74 1.31
CA HIS A 38 -2.41 -2.56 0.11
C HIS A 38 -3.50 -1.97 -0.78
N ILE A 39 -4.64 -1.58 -0.20
CA ILE A 39 -5.76 -1.00 -0.94
C ILE A 39 -5.33 0.30 -1.64
N VAL A 40 -4.60 1.17 -0.94
CA VAL A 40 -4.15 2.46 -1.50
C VAL A 40 -3.11 2.26 -2.60
N LEU A 41 -2.21 1.29 -2.45
CA LEU A 41 -1.21 0.96 -3.45
C LEU A 41 -1.84 0.37 -4.72
N GLU A 42 -2.90 -0.44 -4.61
CA GLU A 42 -3.71 -0.91 -5.75
C GLU A 42 -4.40 0.25 -6.48
N GLU A 43 -4.90 1.25 -5.75
CA GLU A 43 -5.46 2.47 -6.37
C GLU A 43 -4.39 3.24 -7.15
N SER A 44 -3.19 3.39 -6.60
CA SER A 44 -2.04 4.00 -7.30
C SER A 44 -1.72 3.24 -8.59
N LEU A 45 -1.65 1.90 -8.52
CA LEU A 45 -1.39 1.05 -9.67
C LEU A 45 -2.48 1.19 -10.74
N ALA A 46 -3.76 1.24 -10.34
CA ALA A 46 -4.87 1.38 -11.25
C ALA A 46 -4.83 2.72 -12.01
N VAL A 47 -4.51 3.83 -11.32
CA VAL A 47 -4.29 5.14 -11.96
C VAL A 47 -3.12 5.07 -12.94
N ALA A 48 -1.97 4.55 -12.51
CA ALA A 48 -0.78 4.45 -13.36
C ALA A 48 -1.00 3.60 -14.62
N LYS A 49 -1.79 2.51 -14.52
CA LYS A 49 -2.21 1.68 -15.65
C LYS A 49 -3.11 2.43 -16.62
N ARG A 50 -4.12 3.17 -16.14
CA ARG A 50 -5.01 3.96 -17.01
C ARG A 50 -4.26 5.08 -17.75
N LEU A 51 -3.24 5.65 -17.12
CA LEU A 51 -2.34 6.63 -17.72
C LEU A 51 -1.23 6.00 -18.59
N LYS A 52 -1.18 4.66 -18.69
CA LYS A 52 -0.20 3.90 -19.47
C LYS A 52 1.25 4.32 -19.18
N SER A 53 1.58 4.54 -17.89
CA SER A 53 2.88 5.06 -17.50
C SER A 53 3.76 3.97 -16.85
N PRO A 54 4.73 3.36 -17.57
CA PRO A 54 5.47 2.20 -17.09
C PRO A 54 6.26 2.46 -15.81
N ASN A 55 6.86 3.65 -15.68
CA ASN A 55 7.64 4.01 -14.49
C ASN A 55 6.78 4.03 -13.23
N TYR A 56 5.56 4.56 -13.31
CA TYR A 56 4.66 4.63 -12.17
C TYR A 56 4.00 3.27 -11.88
N ILE A 57 3.72 2.47 -12.92
CA ILE A 57 3.30 1.07 -12.75
C ILE A 57 4.36 0.29 -11.96
N ALA A 58 5.63 0.38 -12.37
CA ALA A 58 6.74 -0.29 -11.71
C ALA A 58 6.89 0.15 -10.25
N ALA A 59 6.81 1.47 -9.98
CA ALA A 59 6.91 2.00 -8.63
C ALA A 59 5.77 1.51 -7.71
N SER A 60 4.52 1.48 -8.20
CA SER A 60 3.39 0.98 -7.42
C SER A 60 3.49 -0.53 -7.18
N LEU A 61 3.93 -1.31 -8.17
CA LEU A 61 4.18 -2.75 -8.01
C LEU A 61 5.30 -3.05 -7.02
N PHE A 62 6.39 -2.29 -7.04
CA PHE A 62 7.48 -2.42 -6.08
C PHE A 62 6.99 -2.23 -4.65
N SER A 63 6.17 -1.19 -4.44
CA SER A 63 5.55 -0.89 -3.14
C SER A 63 4.59 -2.00 -2.70
N LEU A 64 3.79 -2.55 -3.62
CA LEU A 64 2.93 -3.72 -3.35
C LEU A 64 3.74 -4.96 -2.96
N GLY A 65 4.89 -5.19 -3.59
CA GLY A 65 5.81 -6.26 -3.25
C GLY A 65 6.35 -6.12 -1.81
N ASN A 66 6.76 -4.92 -1.43
CA ASN A 66 7.16 -4.63 -0.05
C ASN A 66 6.00 -4.90 0.91
N ASN A 67 4.80 -4.43 0.60
CA ASN A 67 3.62 -4.64 1.44
C ASN A 67 3.32 -6.13 1.65
N ALA A 68 3.39 -6.93 0.58
CA ALA A 68 3.19 -8.37 0.66
C ALA A 68 4.22 -9.05 1.57
N ARG A 69 5.50 -8.66 1.46
CA ARG A 69 6.58 -9.15 2.32
C ARG A 69 6.31 -8.83 3.79
N ASP A 70 5.94 -7.60 4.10
CA ASP A 70 5.73 -7.17 5.49
C ASP A 70 4.48 -7.83 6.09
N ARG A 71 3.42 -8.07 5.30
CA ARG A 71 2.26 -8.87 5.76
C ARG A 71 2.68 -10.29 6.09
N GLN A 72 3.48 -10.92 5.25
CA GLN A 72 3.98 -12.27 5.51
C GLN A 72 4.80 -12.32 6.81
N GLN A 73 5.65 -11.32 7.07
CA GLN A 73 6.44 -11.22 8.29
C GLN A 73 5.55 -11.03 9.53
N LYS A 74 4.51 -10.18 9.45
CA LYS A 74 3.52 -10.02 10.54
C LYS A 74 2.82 -11.34 10.86
N TYR A 75 2.42 -12.10 9.84
CA TYR A 75 1.83 -13.44 10.06
C TYR A 75 2.83 -14.39 10.73
N LYS A 76 4.09 -14.42 10.29
CA LYS A 76 5.12 -15.25 10.97
C LYS A 76 5.28 -14.87 12.44
N GLY A 77 5.29 -13.58 12.77
CA GLY A 77 5.37 -13.09 14.15
C GLY A 77 4.23 -13.58 15.04
N ILE A 78 2.97 -13.46 14.59
CA ILE A 78 1.82 -13.94 15.39
C ILE A 78 1.83 -15.45 15.60
N PHE A 79 2.34 -16.23 14.63
CA PHE A 79 2.45 -17.68 14.79
C PHE A 79 3.56 -18.03 15.78
N GLN A 80 4.70 -17.33 15.75
CA GLN A 80 5.78 -17.53 16.71
C GLN A 80 5.36 -17.15 18.14
N GLU A 81 4.67 -16.02 18.33
CA GLU A 81 4.16 -15.60 19.64
C GLU A 81 3.17 -16.62 20.23
N ARG A 82 2.24 -17.13 19.42
CA ARG A 82 1.26 -18.14 19.86
C ARG A 82 1.83 -19.53 20.13
N SER A 83 3.07 -19.78 19.70
CA SER A 83 3.76 -21.06 19.88
C SER A 83 4.65 -21.08 21.12
N GLN A 84 4.84 -19.94 21.80
CA GLN A 84 5.64 -19.89 23.03
C GLN A 84 4.77 -20.31 24.23
N PRO A 85 5.18 -21.30 25.02
CA PRO A 85 4.49 -21.61 26.27
C PRO A 85 4.64 -20.42 27.23
N MET A 86 3.51 -19.95 27.79
CA MET A 86 3.55 -19.05 28.95
C MET A 86 4.19 -19.84 30.10
N ILE A 87 5.35 -19.36 30.55
CA ILE A 87 6.04 -19.86 31.75
C ILE A 87 5.45 -19.16 32.97
#